data_AF-A0A484ZX46-F1
#
_entry.id   AF-A0A484ZX46-F1
#
_cell.length_a   1.000
_cell.length_b   1.000
_cell.length_c   1.000
_cell.angle_alpha   90.00
_cell.angle_beta   90.00
_cell.angle_gamma   90.00
#
_symmetry.space_group_name_H-M   'P 1'
#
loop_
_entity.id
_entity.type
_entity.pdbx_description
1 polymer ?
#
loop_
_entity_poly.entity_id
_entity_poly.type
_entity_poly.pdbx_seq_one_letter_code
_entity_poly.pdbx_strand_id
1 'polypeptide(L)'
;MLITPLLFSCGGGKKQQDDSDLYVKDTNAFDILMGQFAHNVENIWGIKEVLIAGPKDYVKYSDLYRTRSHINFDAGTITIETLAPENPQASLRQAIINTLLMGEDPQTTDLYSDANDIHISKEPFLYGQVMDQDGNPIRWEWRASHFADYLLQNKLRKRTSGLKVIWSVEIPLVPNHLDKRAHKYLPLVRKAALKYKVEESLILAIMQTESSFNPYAVSRSDAMGLMQVMQHTAGKDVFKSQGKSGVPKP
;
A
#
# COMPACT_ATOMS: atom_id res chain seq x y z
N MET A 1 32.52 35.84 55.99
CA MET A 1 31.36 35.03 56.46
C MET A 1 30.16 35.48 55.62
N LEU A 2 29.77 34.74 54.57
CA LEU A 2 28.67 33.75 54.58
C LEU A 2 27.36 34.42 55.05
N ILE A 3 26.28 34.52 54.27
CA ILE A 3 25.37 33.42 53.89
C ILE A 3 24.50 33.81 52.66
N THR A 4 24.28 32.79 51.82
CA THR A 4 23.44 32.59 50.62
C THR A 4 21.97 33.04 50.65
N PRO A 5 21.35 33.35 49.48
CA PRO A 5 19.95 33.05 49.22
C PRO A 5 19.80 31.67 48.55
N LEU A 6 18.83 30.88 49.02
CA LEU A 6 18.41 29.61 48.45
C LEU A 6 17.91 29.81 47.01
N LEU A 7 18.50 29.10 46.06
CA LEU A 7 17.86 28.79 44.77
C LEU A 7 17.03 27.51 44.96
N PHE A 8 15.71 27.65 44.99
CA PHE A 8 14.82 26.51 44.75
C PHE A 8 14.89 26.14 43.27
N SER A 9 15.68 25.10 43.00
CA SER A 9 15.63 24.33 41.76
C SER A 9 14.32 23.53 41.76
N CYS A 10 13.39 23.91 40.91
CA CYS A 10 12.32 23.05 40.43
C CYS A 10 12.32 23.10 38.90
N GLY A 11 13.35 22.50 38.30
CA GLY A 11 13.34 22.12 36.89
C GLY A 11 12.39 20.94 36.70
N GLY A 12 11.13 21.24 36.39
CA GLY A 12 10.11 20.24 36.06
C GLY A 12 10.49 19.46 34.80
N GLY A 13 11.00 18.24 34.99
CA GLY A 13 11.10 17.25 33.93
C GLY A 13 9.71 16.74 33.58
N LYS A 14 9.08 17.33 32.56
CA LYS A 14 7.97 16.72 31.82
C LYS A 14 8.25 16.88 30.34
N LYS A 15 8.44 15.75 29.63
CA LYS A 15 8.08 15.49 28.22
C LYS A 15 8.95 14.38 27.61
N GLN A 16 8.81 13.16 28.12
CA GLN A 16 9.29 11.99 27.39
C GLN A 16 8.35 10.78 27.49
N GLN A 17 7.39 10.83 28.41
CA GLN A 17 6.42 9.76 28.70
C GLN A 17 5.16 9.83 27.81
N ASP A 18 4.82 11.01 27.28
CA ASP A 18 3.57 11.24 26.54
C ASP A 18 3.63 10.69 25.09
N ASP A 19 4.75 10.90 24.39
CA ASP A 19 4.96 10.39 23.01
C ASP A 19 5.12 8.85 22.98
N SER A 20 5.70 8.24 24.03
CA SER A 20 5.83 6.79 24.12
C SER A 20 4.49 6.11 24.38
N ASP A 21 3.67 6.69 25.25
CA ASP A 21 2.38 6.11 25.64
C ASP A 21 1.34 6.23 24.51
N LEU A 22 1.39 7.30 23.72
CA LEU A 22 0.59 7.44 22.49
C LEU A 22 1.03 6.43 21.42
N TYR A 23 2.35 6.27 21.20
CA TYR A 23 2.88 5.28 20.26
C TYR A 23 2.45 3.85 20.62
N VAL A 24 2.56 3.44 21.88
CA VAL A 24 2.16 2.10 22.33
C VAL A 24 0.65 1.89 22.15
N LYS A 25 -0.18 2.93 22.29
CA LYS A 25 -1.62 2.82 22.06
C LYS A 25 -1.96 2.69 20.57
N ASP A 26 -1.35 3.52 19.72
CA ASP A 26 -1.61 3.52 18.27
C ASP A 26 -1.11 2.21 17.62
N THR A 27 0.07 1.72 18.00
CA THR A 27 0.59 0.42 17.53
C THR A 27 -0.26 -0.75 17.99
N ASN A 28 -0.65 -0.80 19.28
CA ASN A 28 -1.55 -1.86 19.77
C ASN A 28 -2.91 -1.84 19.05
N ALA A 29 -3.47 -0.67 18.76
CA ALA A 29 -4.74 -0.57 18.03
C ALA A 29 -4.59 -1.07 16.59
N PHE A 30 -3.49 -0.71 15.92
CA PHE A 30 -3.18 -1.19 14.57
C PHE A 30 -2.96 -2.70 14.54
N ASP A 31 -2.19 -3.25 15.49
CA ASP A 31 -1.95 -4.70 15.61
C ASP A 31 -3.26 -5.48 15.82
N ILE A 32 -4.17 -4.96 16.65
CA ILE A 32 -5.50 -5.54 16.84
C ILE A 32 -6.28 -5.52 15.52
N LEU A 33 -6.26 -4.40 14.80
CA LEU A 33 -6.94 -4.27 13.50
C LEU A 33 -6.36 -5.24 12.47
N MET A 34 -5.02 -5.36 12.40
CA MET A 34 -4.34 -6.35 11.55
C MET A 34 -4.74 -7.77 11.90
N GLY A 35 -4.79 -8.10 13.20
CA GLY A 35 -5.20 -9.41 13.69
C GLY A 35 -6.65 -9.74 13.32
N GLN A 36 -7.57 -8.78 13.51
CA GLN A 36 -8.97 -8.93 13.12
C GLN A 36 -9.13 -9.07 11.60
N PHE A 37 -8.43 -8.26 10.82
CA PHE A 37 -8.42 -8.34 9.36
C PHE A 37 -7.93 -9.71 8.88
N ALA A 38 -6.77 -10.16 9.37
CA ALA A 38 -6.20 -11.46 9.02
C ALA A 38 -7.14 -12.61 9.40
N HIS A 39 -7.79 -12.52 10.57
CA HIS A 39 -8.77 -13.50 11.01
C HIS A 39 -10.03 -13.54 10.12
N ASN A 40 -10.55 -12.38 9.71
CA ASN A 40 -11.69 -12.29 8.79
C ASN A 40 -11.36 -12.95 7.43
N VAL A 41 -10.17 -12.66 6.90
CA VAL A 41 -9.67 -13.27 5.67
C VAL A 41 -9.52 -14.78 5.85
N GLU A 42 -8.91 -15.24 6.95
CA GLU A 42 -8.73 -16.67 7.27
C GLU A 42 -10.06 -17.41 7.32
N ASN A 43 -11.07 -16.86 8.00
CA ASN A 43 -12.39 -17.49 8.11
C ASN A 43 -13.02 -17.75 6.73
N ILE A 44 -12.83 -16.81 5.78
CA ILE A 44 -13.43 -16.88 4.44
C ILE A 44 -12.56 -17.67 3.45
N TRP A 45 -11.25 -17.45 3.43
CA TRP A 45 -10.33 -18.04 2.45
C TRP A 45 -9.62 -19.30 2.96
N GLY A 46 -9.41 -19.41 4.27
CA GLY A 46 -8.64 -20.46 4.93
C GLY A 46 -7.19 -20.03 5.19
N ILE A 47 -6.56 -20.62 6.21
CA ILE A 47 -5.22 -20.21 6.69
C ILE A 47 -4.14 -20.20 5.61
N LYS A 48 -4.21 -21.11 4.63
CA LYS A 48 -3.24 -21.20 3.52
C LYS A 48 -3.42 -20.13 2.44
N GLU A 49 -4.53 -19.39 2.49
CA GLU A 49 -4.93 -18.40 1.50
C GLU A 49 -4.95 -16.98 2.07
N VAL A 50 -4.47 -16.77 3.30
CA VAL A 50 -4.34 -15.43 3.88
C VAL A 50 -3.28 -14.65 3.10
N LEU A 51 -3.72 -13.61 2.41
CA LEU A 51 -2.86 -12.68 1.66
C LEU A 51 -3.11 -11.27 2.19
N ILE A 52 -2.04 -10.55 2.53
CA ILE A 52 -2.10 -9.22 3.13
C ILE A 52 -1.16 -8.31 2.32
N ALA A 53 -1.48 -7.01 2.26
CA ALA A 53 -0.62 -6.02 1.64
C ALA A 53 0.79 -6.03 2.28
N GLY A 54 1.78 -5.69 1.47
CA GLY A 54 3.18 -5.62 1.86
C GLY A 54 3.92 -4.49 1.16
N PRO A 55 5.24 -4.37 1.37
CA PRO A 55 6.02 -3.28 0.78
C PRO A 55 5.96 -3.28 -0.75
N LYS A 56 5.89 -4.46 -1.37
CA LYS A 56 5.90 -4.66 -2.83
C LYS A 56 4.63 -5.31 -3.37
N ASP A 57 3.62 -5.44 -2.53
CA ASP A 57 2.36 -6.10 -2.83
C ASP A 57 1.21 -5.21 -2.39
N TYR A 58 0.46 -4.66 -3.34
CA TYR A 58 -0.83 -4.07 -3.03
C TYR A 58 -1.85 -5.20 -2.93
N VAL A 59 -2.61 -5.25 -1.84
CA VAL A 59 -3.70 -6.21 -1.67
C VAL A 59 -4.88 -5.47 -1.08
N LYS A 60 -6.00 -5.46 -1.80
CA LYS A 60 -7.26 -4.88 -1.32
C LYS A 60 -8.37 -5.90 -1.41
N TYR A 61 -9.07 -6.10 -0.30
CA TYR A 61 -10.27 -6.92 -0.24
C TYR A 61 -11.52 -6.08 -0.48
N SER A 62 -12.54 -6.70 -1.05
CA SER A 62 -13.87 -6.15 -1.23
C SER A 62 -14.91 -7.26 -1.13
N ASP A 63 -16.19 -6.93 -1.34
CA ASP A 63 -17.30 -7.89 -1.39
C ASP A 63 -17.39 -8.74 -0.10
N LEU A 64 -17.34 -8.10 1.07
CA LEU A 64 -17.34 -8.79 2.36
C LEU A 64 -16.16 -9.78 2.47
N TYR A 65 -14.97 -9.29 2.11
CA TYR A 65 -13.72 -10.05 2.01
C TYR A 65 -13.73 -11.19 1.00
N ARG A 66 -14.75 -11.35 0.15
CA ARG A 66 -14.82 -12.48 -0.79
C ARG A 66 -14.05 -12.25 -2.08
N THR A 67 -13.71 -11.01 -2.38
CA THR A 67 -12.96 -10.64 -3.58
C THR A 67 -11.69 -9.92 -3.17
N ARG A 68 -10.57 -10.19 -3.84
CA ARG A 68 -9.31 -9.49 -3.61
C ARG A 68 -8.63 -9.08 -4.90
N SER A 69 -8.06 -7.89 -4.90
CA SER A 69 -7.19 -7.36 -5.94
C SER A 69 -5.76 -7.35 -5.42
N HIS A 70 -4.87 -8.12 -6.06
CA HIS A 70 -3.45 -8.20 -5.71
C HIS A 70 -2.60 -7.65 -6.85
N ILE A 71 -1.75 -6.67 -6.58
CA ILE A 71 -0.73 -6.19 -7.52
C ILE A 71 0.62 -6.52 -6.93
N ASN A 72 1.34 -7.44 -7.58
CA ASN A 72 2.73 -7.73 -7.26
C ASN A 72 3.62 -6.80 -8.11
N PHE A 73 4.23 -5.82 -7.46
CA PHE A 73 5.02 -4.80 -8.13
C PHE A 73 6.38 -5.29 -8.61
N ASP A 74 6.93 -6.34 -7.99
CA ASP A 74 8.18 -6.98 -8.39
C ASP A 74 7.99 -7.87 -9.62
N ALA A 75 7.02 -8.79 -9.55
CA ALA A 75 6.71 -9.73 -10.62
C ALA A 75 6.02 -9.05 -11.82
N GLY A 76 5.43 -7.88 -11.61
CA GLY A 76 4.72 -7.16 -12.66
C GLY A 76 3.40 -7.83 -13.03
N THR A 77 2.64 -8.26 -12.04
CA THR A 77 1.38 -9.01 -12.26
C THR A 77 0.26 -8.48 -11.38
N ILE A 78 -0.94 -8.37 -11.94
CA ILE A 78 -2.17 -8.13 -11.20
C ILE A 78 -2.98 -9.42 -11.19
N THR A 79 -3.36 -9.90 -10.01
CA THR A 79 -4.24 -11.05 -9.83
C THR A 79 -5.51 -10.59 -9.13
N ILE A 80 -6.66 -10.82 -9.76
CA ILE A 80 -7.97 -10.55 -9.16
C ILE A 80 -8.63 -11.90 -8.89
N GLU A 81 -9.04 -12.15 -7.65
CA GLU A 81 -9.59 -13.43 -7.22
C GLU A 81 -10.90 -13.25 -6.47
N THR A 82 -11.81 -14.21 -6.57
CA THR A 82 -13.06 -14.20 -5.79
C THR A 82 -13.52 -15.60 -5.37
N LEU A 83 -14.16 -15.63 -4.20
CA LEU A 83 -14.92 -16.73 -3.60
C LEU A 83 -16.44 -16.48 -3.62
N ALA A 84 -16.91 -15.47 -4.37
CA ALA A 84 -18.32 -15.13 -4.43
C ALA A 84 -19.16 -16.34 -4.92
N PRO A 85 -20.19 -16.78 -4.14
CA PRO A 85 -20.91 -18.02 -4.43
C PRO A 85 -21.94 -17.87 -5.56
N GLU A 86 -22.53 -16.69 -5.73
CA GLU A 86 -23.65 -16.48 -6.65
C GLU A 86 -23.18 -16.07 -8.05
N ASN A 87 -22.38 -15.01 -8.15
CA ASN A 87 -21.92 -14.48 -9.43
C ASN A 87 -20.44 -14.06 -9.37
N PRO A 88 -19.50 -15.03 -9.40
CA PRO A 88 -18.08 -14.74 -9.34
C PRO A 88 -17.59 -13.88 -10.51
N GLN A 89 -18.19 -14.02 -11.70
CA GLN A 89 -17.80 -13.19 -12.84
C GLN A 89 -18.14 -11.71 -12.63
N ALA A 90 -19.30 -11.38 -12.03
CA ALA A 90 -19.65 -9.99 -11.73
C ALA A 90 -18.71 -9.37 -10.68
N SER A 91 -18.39 -10.11 -9.60
CA SER A 91 -17.41 -9.68 -8.60
C SER A 91 -16.04 -9.42 -9.21
N LEU A 92 -15.53 -10.34 -10.04
CA LEU A 92 -14.27 -10.16 -10.76
C LEU A 92 -14.34 -8.94 -11.68
N ARG A 93 -15.44 -8.78 -12.44
CA ARG A 93 -15.62 -7.64 -13.37
C ARG A 93 -15.46 -6.30 -12.65
N GLN A 94 -16.18 -6.13 -11.53
CA GLN A 94 -16.14 -4.89 -10.77
C GLN A 94 -14.74 -4.64 -10.19
N ALA A 95 -14.12 -5.66 -9.60
CA ALA A 95 -12.78 -5.55 -9.03
C ALA A 95 -11.70 -5.23 -10.10
N ILE A 96 -11.81 -5.81 -11.30
CA ILE A 96 -10.92 -5.47 -12.44
C ILE A 96 -11.07 -3.99 -12.79
N ILE A 97 -12.30 -3.50 -12.99
CA ILE A 97 -12.54 -2.10 -13.38
C ILE A 97 -12.02 -1.14 -12.31
N ASN A 98 -12.35 -1.38 -11.04
CA ASN A 98 -11.89 -0.55 -9.93
C ASN A 98 -10.36 -0.52 -9.85
N THR A 99 -9.70 -1.68 -9.96
CA THR A 99 -8.23 -1.77 -9.88
C THR A 99 -7.56 -1.03 -11.03
N LEU A 100 -8.06 -1.19 -12.27
CA LEU A 100 -7.49 -0.54 -13.45
C LEU A 100 -7.63 0.98 -13.44
N LEU A 101 -8.66 1.50 -12.75
CA LEU A 101 -9.01 2.92 -12.75
C LEU A 101 -8.72 3.62 -11.42
N MET A 102 -8.19 2.92 -10.43
CA MET A 102 -7.88 3.51 -9.13
C MET A 102 -6.89 4.67 -9.26
N GLY A 103 -7.16 5.78 -8.58
CA GLY A 103 -6.21 6.87 -8.41
C GLY A 103 -5.05 6.50 -7.49
N GLU A 104 -3.97 7.28 -7.54
CA GLU A 104 -2.85 7.16 -6.60
C GLU A 104 -3.15 7.99 -5.34
N ASP A 105 -3.87 7.41 -4.38
CA ASP A 105 -4.22 8.05 -3.11
C ASP A 105 -3.99 7.10 -1.91
N PRO A 106 -2.73 6.88 -1.51
CA PRO A 106 -2.40 5.99 -0.40
C PRO A 106 -2.83 6.52 0.98
N GLN A 107 -3.22 7.80 1.09
CA GLN A 107 -3.64 8.38 2.38
C GLN A 107 -5.10 8.05 2.73
N THR A 108 -5.93 7.83 1.71
CA THR A 108 -7.37 7.56 1.90
C THR A 108 -7.75 6.10 1.66
N THR A 109 -6.86 5.31 1.06
CA THR A 109 -7.10 3.88 0.79
C THR A 109 -6.70 3.04 2.00
N ASP A 110 -7.68 2.43 2.67
CA ASP A 110 -7.46 1.46 3.73
C ASP A 110 -7.33 0.04 3.14
N LEU A 111 -6.12 -0.51 3.17
CA LEU A 111 -5.84 -1.87 2.66
C LEU A 111 -6.26 -2.98 3.63
N TYR A 112 -6.63 -2.62 4.85
CA TYR A 112 -6.89 -3.55 5.95
C TYR A 112 -8.36 -3.59 6.36
N SER A 113 -9.23 -3.18 5.44
CA SER A 113 -10.67 -3.39 5.49
C SER A 113 -11.22 -3.75 4.11
N ASP A 114 -12.45 -4.25 4.09
CA ASP A 114 -13.21 -4.54 2.87
C ASP A 114 -14.05 -3.35 2.38
N ALA A 115 -13.87 -2.17 2.97
CA ALA A 115 -14.59 -0.96 2.60
C ALA A 115 -14.31 -0.58 1.13
N ASN A 116 -15.33 -0.12 0.41
CA ASN A 116 -15.19 0.36 -0.97
C ASN A 116 -14.74 1.82 -1.00
N ASP A 117 -13.46 2.04 -0.73
CA ASP A 117 -12.76 3.32 -0.66
C ASP A 117 -11.92 3.63 -1.91
N ILE A 118 -12.04 2.79 -2.94
CA ILE A 118 -11.29 2.96 -4.20
C ILE A 118 -11.90 4.12 -4.99
N HIS A 119 -11.15 5.21 -5.10
CA HIS A 119 -11.53 6.36 -5.90
C HIS A 119 -11.07 6.18 -7.36
N ILE A 120 -12.02 6.21 -8.29
CA ILE A 120 -11.75 6.21 -9.73
C ILE A 120 -11.17 7.56 -10.16
N SER A 121 -10.03 7.53 -10.86
CA SER A 121 -9.31 8.72 -11.31
C SER A 121 -9.32 8.86 -12.83
N LYS A 122 -9.26 10.10 -13.32
CA LYS A 122 -8.98 10.41 -14.75
C LYS A 122 -7.54 10.11 -15.14
N GLU A 123 -6.66 10.04 -14.15
CA GLU A 123 -5.27 9.61 -14.26
C GLU A 123 -5.06 8.41 -13.33
N PRO A 124 -5.43 7.19 -13.77
CA PRO A 124 -5.26 6.02 -12.93
C PRO A 124 -3.80 5.76 -12.58
N PHE A 125 -3.57 5.23 -11.37
CA PHE A 125 -2.26 4.81 -10.90
C PHE A 125 -1.56 3.86 -11.89
N LEU A 126 -2.33 2.93 -12.47
CA LEU A 126 -1.86 1.92 -13.43
C LEU A 126 -1.82 2.39 -14.89
N TYR A 127 -2.12 3.66 -15.17
CA TYR A 127 -2.13 4.18 -16.54
C TYR A 127 -0.78 3.98 -17.23
N GLY A 128 -0.79 3.27 -18.35
CA GLY A 128 0.41 2.93 -19.12
C GLY A 128 1.29 1.83 -18.50
N GLN A 129 0.98 1.36 -17.29
CA GLN A 129 1.58 0.15 -16.71
C GLN A 129 0.84 -1.12 -17.14
N VAL A 130 -0.44 -0.99 -17.50
CA VAL A 130 -1.29 -2.05 -18.06
C VAL A 130 -1.78 -1.62 -19.43
N MET A 131 -1.79 -2.57 -20.36
CA MET A 131 -2.43 -2.43 -21.67
C MET A 131 -3.61 -3.40 -21.77
N ASP A 132 -4.65 -2.99 -22.50
CA ASP A 132 -5.73 -3.90 -22.85
C ASP A 132 -5.31 -4.91 -23.94
N GLN A 133 -6.24 -5.75 -24.38
CA GLN A 133 -5.99 -6.77 -25.40
C GLN A 133 -5.60 -6.20 -26.77
N ASP A 134 -5.88 -4.92 -27.01
CA ASP A 134 -5.55 -4.21 -28.25
C ASP A 134 -4.24 -3.41 -28.11
N GLY A 135 -3.54 -3.54 -26.97
CA GLY A 135 -2.28 -2.83 -26.70
C GLY A 135 -2.44 -1.37 -26.27
N ASN A 136 -3.65 -0.94 -25.90
CA ASN A 136 -3.91 0.45 -25.51
C ASN A 136 -3.90 0.65 -23.99
N PRO A 137 -3.41 1.81 -23.50
CA PRO A 137 -3.46 2.12 -22.08
C PRO A 137 -4.90 2.40 -21.63
N ILE A 138 -5.19 2.06 -20.38
CA ILE A 138 -6.54 2.08 -19.82
C ILE A 138 -6.71 3.26 -18.86
N ARG A 139 -7.62 4.19 -19.19
CA ARG A 139 -8.05 5.29 -18.29
C ARG A 139 -9.54 5.62 -18.33
N TRP A 140 -10.28 4.94 -19.18
CA TRP A 140 -11.71 5.20 -19.39
C TRP A 140 -12.51 3.99 -18.95
N GLU A 141 -13.63 4.24 -18.28
CA GLU A 141 -14.52 3.18 -17.77
C GLU A 141 -14.99 2.22 -18.86
N TRP A 142 -15.35 2.72 -20.04
CA TRP A 142 -15.77 1.88 -21.16
C TRP A 142 -14.66 0.91 -21.61
N ARG A 143 -13.40 1.37 -21.60
CA ARG A 143 -12.24 0.55 -22.01
C ARG A 143 -11.89 -0.47 -20.93
N ALA A 144 -11.90 -0.05 -19.66
CA ALA A 144 -11.71 -0.95 -18.53
C ALA A 144 -12.80 -2.04 -18.49
N SER A 145 -14.06 -1.65 -18.74
CA SER A 145 -15.20 -2.57 -18.84
C SER A 145 -15.02 -3.58 -19.97
N HIS A 146 -14.70 -3.12 -21.18
CA HIS A 146 -14.46 -4.01 -22.32
C HIS A 146 -13.29 -4.97 -22.08
N PHE A 147 -12.20 -4.48 -21.48
CA PHE A 147 -11.07 -5.34 -21.14
C PHE A 147 -11.43 -6.35 -20.05
N ALA A 148 -12.21 -5.95 -19.04
CA ALA A 148 -12.72 -6.89 -18.03
C ALA A 148 -13.57 -7.99 -18.66
N ASP A 149 -14.48 -7.64 -19.58
CA ASP A 149 -15.31 -8.61 -20.31
C ASP A 149 -14.44 -9.57 -21.15
N TYR A 150 -13.43 -9.05 -21.84
CA TYR A 150 -12.44 -9.86 -22.56
C TYR A 150 -11.71 -10.84 -21.63
N LEU A 151 -11.23 -10.37 -20.48
CA LEU A 151 -10.51 -11.20 -19.51
C LEU A 151 -11.40 -12.31 -18.94
N LEU A 152 -12.65 -12.01 -18.62
CA LEU A 152 -13.61 -12.99 -18.11
C LEU A 152 -13.97 -14.05 -19.15
N GLN A 153 -14.04 -13.68 -20.42
CA GLN A 153 -14.32 -14.62 -21.50
C GLN A 153 -13.11 -15.48 -21.88
N ASN A 154 -11.90 -14.92 -21.85
CA ASN A 154 -10.72 -15.56 -22.47
C ASN A 154 -9.62 -15.99 -21.49
N LYS A 155 -9.59 -15.42 -20.28
CA LYS A 155 -8.49 -15.55 -19.31
C LYS A 155 -8.96 -16.00 -17.92
N LEU A 156 -10.24 -16.26 -17.74
CA LEU A 156 -10.79 -16.75 -16.48
C LEU A 156 -10.18 -18.11 -16.11
N ARG A 157 -9.63 -18.18 -14.91
CA ARG A 157 -9.06 -19.38 -14.31
C ARG A 157 -9.85 -19.78 -13.08
N LYS A 158 -9.80 -21.06 -12.76
CA LYS A 158 -10.41 -21.65 -11.58
C LYS A 158 -9.38 -22.52 -10.89
N ARG A 159 -9.25 -22.36 -9.57
CA ARG A 159 -8.44 -23.24 -8.71
C ARG A 159 -9.23 -23.66 -7.49
N THR A 160 -8.80 -24.72 -6.84
CA THR A 160 -9.38 -25.19 -5.59
C THR A 160 -8.38 -25.03 -4.46
N SER A 161 -8.86 -24.63 -3.28
CA SER A 161 -8.09 -24.58 -2.05
C SER A 161 -8.90 -25.22 -0.93
N GLY A 162 -8.53 -26.45 -0.57
CA GLY A 162 -9.38 -27.30 0.26
C GLY A 162 -10.74 -27.53 -0.40
N LEU A 163 -11.82 -27.14 0.27
CA LEU A 163 -13.20 -27.26 -0.21
C LEU A 163 -13.69 -26.04 -1.00
N LYS A 164 -12.87 -25.00 -1.12
CA LYS A 164 -13.25 -23.71 -1.72
C LYS A 164 -12.83 -23.66 -3.18
N VAL A 165 -13.67 -23.06 -4.00
CA VAL A 165 -13.41 -22.77 -5.41
C VAL A 165 -13.08 -21.29 -5.55
N ILE A 166 -11.90 -20.99 -6.04
CA ILE A 166 -11.43 -19.61 -6.28
C ILE A 166 -11.42 -19.37 -7.78
N TRP A 167 -12.17 -18.37 -8.21
CA TRP A 167 -12.15 -17.84 -9.58
C TRP A 167 -11.15 -16.70 -9.66
N SER A 168 -10.41 -16.61 -10.76
CA SER A 168 -9.34 -15.62 -10.88
C SER A 168 -9.11 -15.17 -12.31
N VAL A 169 -8.57 -13.96 -12.45
CA VAL A 169 -7.93 -13.48 -13.67
C VAL A 169 -6.56 -12.93 -13.33
N GLU A 170 -5.63 -13.06 -14.27
CA GLU A 170 -4.27 -12.55 -14.15
C GLU A 170 -4.02 -11.58 -15.31
N ILE A 171 -3.48 -10.41 -15.00
CA ILE A 171 -3.19 -9.34 -15.94
C ILE A 171 -1.71 -8.98 -15.81
N PRO A 172 -0.87 -9.21 -16.83
CA PRO A 172 0.52 -8.81 -16.79
C PRO A 172 0.62 -7.29 -16.93
N LEU A 173 1.55 -6.69 -16.18
CA LEU A 173 2.02 -5.34 -16.44
C LEU A 173 2.94 -5.35 -17.67
N VAL A 174 3.15 -4.18 -18.27
CA VAL A 174 4.11 -4.01 -19.36
C VAL A 174 5.54 -4.29 -18.89
N PRO A 175 6.45 -4.81 -19.74
CA PRO A 175 7.81 -5.18 -19.30
C PRO A 175 8.61 -4.06 -18.61
N ASN A 176 8.38 -2.80 -18.98
CA ASN A 176 9.01 -1.63 -18.36
C ASN A 176 8.14 -0.95 -17.29
N HIS A 177 7.27 -1.70 -16.61
CA HIS A 177 6.39 -1.15 -15.58
C HIS A 177 7.16 -0.47 -14.44
N LEU A 178 8.33 -1.00 -14.08
CA LEU A 178 9.16 -0.47 -13.01
C LEU A 178 9.66 0.93 -13.35
N ASP A 179 10.22 1.11 -14.56
CA ASP A 179 10.68 2.41 -15.05
C ASP A 179 9.54 3.42 -15.14
N LYS A 180 8.37 2.97 -15.62
CA LYS A 180 7.17 3.82 -15.68
C LYS A 180 6.72 4.31 -14.31
N ARG A 181 6.76 3.47 -13.29
CA ARG A 181 6.48 3.89 -11.90
C ARG A 181 7.55 4.83 -11.38
N ALA A 182 8.83 4.45 -11.51
CA ALA A 182 9.95 5.26 -11.04
C ALA A 182 9.92 6.67 -11.64
N HIS A 183 9.52 6.80 -12.91
CA HIS A 183 9.42 8.09 -13.62
C HIS A 183 8.55 9.12 -12.88
N LYS A 184 7.47 8.69 -12.21
CA LYS A 184 6.59 9.57 -11.42
C LYS A 184 7.35 10.29 -10.29
N TYR A 185 8.36 9.64 -9.74
CA TYR A 185 9.06 10.11 -8.55
C TYR A 185 10.38 10.82 -8.86
N LEU A 186 10.88 10.78 -10.11
CA LEU A 186 12.13 11.43 -10.50
C LEU A 186 12.21 12.92 -10.09
N PRO A 187 11.16 13.75 -10.24
CA PRO A 187 11.22 15.14 -9.77
C PRO A 187 11.44 15.27 -8.26
N LEU A 188 10.84 14.37 -7.46
CA LEU A 188 11.00 14.35 -6.01
C LEU A 188 12.40 13.88 -5.62
N VAL A 189 12.91 12.84 -6.29
CA VAL A 189 14.26 12.30 -6.09
C VAL A 189 15.31 13.37 -6.36
N ARG A 190 15.25 14.06 -7.50
CA ARG A 190 16.17 15.16 -7.84
C ARG A 190 16.18 16.25 -6.79
N LYS A 191 14.99 16.65 -6.31
CA LYS A 191 14.84 17.66 -5.26
C LYS A 191 15.47 17.21 -3.94
N ALA A 192 15.25 15.95 -3.55
CA ALA A 192 15.83 15.38 -2.33
C ALA A 192 17.35 15.23 -2.42
N ALA A 193 17.86 14.72 -3.56
CA ALA A 193 19.28 14.56 -3.84
C ALA A 193 20.04 15.89 -3.69
N LEU A 194 19.54 16.96 -4.33
CA LEU A 194 20.11 18.30 -4.22
C LEU A 194 20.07 18.84 -2.78
N LYS A 195 18.95 18.66 -2.08
CA LYS A 195 18.77 19.17 -0.72
C LYS A 195 19.68 18.50 0.29
N TYR A 196 19.83 17.18 0.21
CA TYR A 196 20.53 16.37 1.20
C TYR A 196 21.94 15.96 0.76
N LYS A 197 22.35 16.34 -0.46
CA LYS A 197 23.66 16.00 -1.06
C LYS A 197 23.90 14.49 -1.11
N VAL A 198 22.89 13.77 -1.57
CA VAL A 198 22.90 12.31 -1.77
C VAL A 198 22.72 12.03 -3.25
N GLU A 199 23.44 11.05 -3.78
CA GLU A 199 23.32 10.64 -5.19
C GLU A 199 21.89 10.18 -5.54
N GLU A 200 21.35 10.63 -6.68
CA GLU A 200 20.02 10.23 -7.14
C GLU A 200 19.91 8.70 -7.30
N SER A 201 20.97 8.06 -7.79
CA SER A 201 21.05 6.61 -7.97
C SER A 201 20.90 5.85 -6.65
N LEU A 202 21.44 6.36 -5.55
CA LEU A 202 21.29 5.75 -4.23
C LEU A 202 19.84 5.83 -3.75
N ILE A 203 19.21 7.00 -3.91
CA ILE A 203 17.79 7.18 -3.52
C ILE A 203 16.90 6.24 -4.33
N LEU A 204 17.11 6.17 -5.65
CA LEU A 204 16.36 5.26 -6.53
C LEU A 204 16.58 3.79 -6.16
N ALA A 205 17.82 3.39 -5.87
CA ALA A 205 18.14 2.03 -5.46
C ALA A 205 17.42 1.63 -4.17
N ILE A 206 17.38 2.53 -3.18
CA ILE A 206 16.62 2.31 -1.93
C ILE A 206 15.13 2.20 -2.24
N MET A 207 14.55 3.17 -2.95
CA MET A 207 13.11 3.15 -3.28
C MET A 207 12.69 1.87 -4.02
N GLN A 208 13.50 1.43 -4.99
CA GLN A 208 13.28 0.19 -5.73
C GLN A 208 13.37 -1.03 -4.81
N THR A 209 14.41 -1.11 -3.98
CA THR A 209 14.64 -2.27 -3.11
C THR A 209 13.55 -2.41 -2.05
N GLU A 210 13.13 -1.29 -1.46
CA GLU A 210 12.19 -1.25 -0.35
C GLU A 210 10.74 -1.47 -0.78
N SER A 211 10.30 -0.87 -1.88
CA SER A 211 8.88 -0.87 -2.26
C SER A 211 8.60 -1.16 -3.73
N SER A 212 9.64 -1.23 -4.57
CA SER A 212 9.46 -1.32 -6.03
C SER A 212 8.60 -0.18 -6.59
N PHE A 213 8.77 0.99 -5.97
CA PHE A 213 8.02 2.22 -6.22
C PHE A 213 6.50 2.07 -5.96
N ASN A 214 6.14 1.28 -4.95
CA ASN A 214 4.77 1.16 -4.46
C ASN A 214 4.46 2.29 -3.44
N PRO A 215 3.54 3.23 -3.76
CA PRO A 215 3.17 4.28 -2.82
C PRO A 215 2.30 3.77 -1.67
N TYR A 216 1.69 2.59 -1.80
CA TYR A 216 0.86 1.91 -0.79
C TYR A 216 1.66 0.97 0.13
N ALA A 217 2.99 1.07 0.11
CA ALA A 217 3.87 0.14 0.78
C ALA A 217 3.77 0.26 2.31
N VAL A 218 3.37 -0.83 2.96
CA VAL A 218 3.37 -0.96 4.42
C VAL A 218 4.01 -2.29 4.79
N SER A 219 5.01 -2.26 5.67
CA SER A 219 5.64 -3.48 6.18
C SER A 219 4.96 -3.99 7.46
N ARG A 220 5.29 -5.23 7.84
CA ARG A 220 4.93 -5.81 9.14
C ARG A 220 5.65 -5.17 10.33
N SER A 221 6.62 -4.31 10.07
CA SER A 221 7.43 -3.62 11.08
C SER A 221 7.16 -2.11 11.06
N ASP A 222 5.97 -1.71 10.61
CA ASP A 222 5.47 -0.33 10.56
C ASP A 222 6.30 0.64 9.70
N ALA A 223 7.17 0.12 8.84
CA ALA A 223 7.84 0.91 7.81
C ALA A 223 6.83 1.27 6.70
N MET A 224 6.80 2.54 6.29
CA MET A 224 5.75 3.09 5.41
C MET A 224 6.30 3.78 4.17
N GLY A 225 5.54 3.68 3.08
CA GLY A 225 5.72 4.41 1.83
C GLY A 225 6.91 3.94 0.97
N LEU A 226 7.22 4.74 -0.05
CA LEU A 226 8.16 4.41 -1.13
C LEU A 226 9.57 4.03 -0.65
N MET A 227 10.01 4.59 0.48
CA MET A 227 11.34 4.35 1.07
C MET A 227 11.27 3.54 2.37
N GLN A 228 10.10 3.02 2.75
CA GLN A 228 9.89 2.23 3.96
C GLN A 228 10.50 2.91 5.21
N VAL A 229 10.02 4.13 5.49
CA VAL A 229 10.49 4.89 6.66
C VAL A 229 9.72 4.45 7.90
N MET A 230 10.44 4.06 8.96
CA MET A 230 9.88 3.87 10.28
C MET A 230 9.77 5.22 11.00
N GLN A 231 8.56 5.61 11.40
CA GLN A 231 8.28 6.93 11.95
C GLN A 231 9.01 7.21 13.27
N HIS A 232 9.08 6.21 14.14
CA HIS A 232 9.59 6.33 15.51
C HIS A 232 11.13 6.23 15.60
N THR A 233 11.80 5.76 14.55
CA THR A 233 13.27 5.71 14.44
C THR A 233 13.77 6.77 13.45
N ALA A 234 13.92 6.40 12.18
CA ALA A 234 14.47 7.28 11.14
C ALA A 234 13.65 8.57 10.99
N GLY A 235 12.32 8.48 11.05
CA GLY A 235 11.44 9.65 10.99
C GLY A 235 11.70 10.66 12.11
N LYS A 236 11.79 10.16 13.35
CA LYS A 236 12.08 10.95 14.56
C LYS A 236 13.46 11.59 14.51
N ASP A 237 14.48 10.83 14.10
CA ASP A 237 15.86 11.33 14.00
C ASP A 237 15.98 12.45 12.96
N VAL A 238 15.30 12.32 11.82
CA VAL A 238 15.25 13.37 10.78
C VAL A 238 14.49 14.61 11.25
N PHE A 239 13.41 14.45 12.02
CA PHE A 239 12.72 15.59 12.64
C PHE A 239 13.65 16.34 13.59
N LYS A 240 14.31 15.59 14.49
CA LYS A 240 15.27 16.14 15.44
C LYS A 240 16.43 16.85 14.75
N SER A 241 16.99 16.28 13.68
CA SER A 241 18.10 16.91 12.93
C SER A 241 17.69 18.20 12.23
N GLN A 242 16.40 18.37 11.93
CA GLN A 242 15.82 19.58 11.35
C GLN A 242 15.27 20.56 12.40
N GLY A 243 15.52 20.32 13.70
CA GLY A 243 15.00 21.16 14.79
C GLY A 243 13.48 21.06 14.98
N LYS A 244 12.84 20.01 14.46
CA LYS A 244 11.42 19.72 14.66
C LYS A 244 11.23 18.78 15.85
N SER A 245 10.10 18.93 16.52
CA SER A 245 9.69 18.07 17.64
C SER A 245 8.67 17.02 17.17
N GLY A 246 8.57 15.91 17.90
CA GLY A 246 7.62 14.82 17.63
C GLY A 246 8.10 13.84 16.56
N VAL A 247 7.15 13.12 15.97
CA VAL A 247 7.35 12.13 14.89
C VAL A 247 6.53 12.52 13.66
N PRO A 248 6.97 12.13 12.44
CA PRO A 248 6.14 12.30 11.25
C PRO A 248 4.85 11.47 11.39
N LYS A 249 3.73 12.04 10.94
CA LYS A 249 2.45 11.34 10.87
C LYS A 249 2.42 10.41 9.64
N PRO A 250 1.58 9.36 9.66
CA PRO A 250 1.28 8.55 8.48
C PRO A 250 0.75 9.39 7.33
#